data_AF-A0A9D8XW24-F1
#
_entry.id   AF-A0A9D8XW24-F1
#
_cell.length_a   1.000
_cell.length_b   1.000
_cell.length_c   1.000
_cell.angle_alpha   90.00
_cell.angle_beta   90.00
_cell.angle_gamma   90.00
#
_symmetry.space_group_name_H-M   'P 1'
#
loop_
_entity.id
_entity.type
_entity.pdbx_description
1 polymer ?
#
loop_
_entity_poly.entity_id
_entity_poly.type
_entity_poly.pdbx_seq_one_letter_code
_entity_poly.pdbx_strand_id
1 'polypeptide(L)'
;MKTGDSEEYKNVLLFWIIIACILVAILTGMSIYFYDVSSKDVEIADGIIPRKEYQAIYLLPKEKHADDKYRLNDFLVAASRIGIRAYAVDNISNNEECLESIRTYVERDVSIIVSPSRKLNECINSAVKEYGNTQKVYFVSAYDKNLKPSDKLITFKVHLYQVYYLGGVIAANVNTDTDESFFFVVSDLNEDAYRNINAFTIGVRKYKKNGVVKVVVLKSKNENIQYAQLVDALRKNPGVRLMTADYTDVTVDDFCEQKMYYCIRYDRDFASKYFSSNIASIIVDYRGFFSRVLSRTVTNSFEPGNYLLDVSTGTVRITNFNAGIIPPNTLQSLDLMFSNFMGRSDNIFSGPLYDNEHRLRLDKGSVLQDSPKQIFSMDWFVEGVSVE
;
A
#
# COMPACT_ATOMS: atom_id res chain seq x y z
N MET A 1 -52.67 -40.92 -43.40
CA MET A 1 -53.25 -40.15 -42.27
C MET A 1 -52.68 -38.74 -42.36
N LYS A 2 -53.58 -37.74 -42.32
CA LYS A 2 -53.34 -36.36 -42.76
C LYS A 2 -52.27 -35.62 -41.94
N THR A 3 -51.41 -34.92 -42.66
CA THR A 3 -50.62 -33.76 -42.22
C THR A 3 -51.58 -32.57 -42.01
N GLY A 4 -51.90 -32.25 -40.76
CA GLY A 4 -52.84 -31.17 -40.41
C GLY A 4 -52.32 -30.12 -39.41
N ASP A 5 -51.32 -30.42 -38.59
CA ASP A 5 -51.13 -29.65 -37.34
C ASP A 5 -49.91 -28.71 -37.30
N SER A 6 -49.04 -28.64 -38.33
CA SER A 6 -47.79 -27.86 -38.21
C SER A 6 -47.96 -26.35 -38.41
N GLU A 7 -48.98 -25.93 -39.16
CA GLU A 7 -49.22 -24.52 -39.48
C GLU A 7 -50.07 -23.83 -38.41
N GLU A 8 -51.03 -24.56 -37.84
CA GLU A 8 -51.86 -24.09 -36.74
C GLU A 8 -51.02 -23.87 -35.47
N TYR A 9 -50.07 -24.76 -35.16
CA TYR A 9 -49.16 -24.60 -34.02
C TYR A 9 -48.23 -23.38 -34.16
N LYS A 10 -47.77 -23.08 -35.38
CA LYS A 10 -46.94 -21.88 -35.65
C LYS A 10 -47.75 -20.60 -35.49
N ASN A 11 -49.00 -20.60 -35.93
CA ASN A 11 -49.89 -19.45 -35.78
C ASN A 11 -50.25 -19.19 -34.31
N VAL A 12 -50.47 -20.24 -33.52
CA VAL A 12 -50.69 -20.13 -32.07
C VAL A 12 -49.44 -19.61 -31.36
N LEU A 13 -48.26 -20.12 -31.70
CA LEU A 13 -47.00 -19.65 -31.10
C LEU A 13 -46.71 -18.18 -31.45
N LEU A 14 -46.93 -17.79 -32.71
CA LEU A 14 -46.75 -16.41 -33.16
C LEU A 14 -47.73 -15.45 -32.45
N PHE A 15 -48.98 -15.90 -32.24
CA PHE A 15 -49.98 -15.15 -31.50
C PHE A 15 -49.55 -14.88 -30.05
N TRP A 16 -49.01 -15.89 -29.36
CA TRP A 16 -48.50 -15.73 -27.99
C TRP A 16 -47.26 -14.83 -27.89
N ILE A 17 -46.37 -14.88 -28.90
CA ILE A 17 -45.20 -13.99 -28.95
C ILE A 17 -45.64 -12.53 -29.12
N ILE A 18 -46.62 -12.27 -29.99
CA ILE A 18 -47.15 -10.91 -30.19
C ILE A 18 -47.79 -10.38 -28.91
N ILE A 19 -48.57 -11.20 -28.21
CA ILE A 19 -49.17 -10.83 -26.91
C ILE A 19 -48.08 -10.52 -25.87
N ALA A 20 -47.02 -11.33 -25.79
CA ALA A 20 -45.91 -11.09 -24.87
C ALA A 20 -45.18 -9.77 -25.18
N CYS A 21 -44.94 -9.47 -26.47
CA CYS A 21 -44.33 -8.20 -26.88
C CYS A 21 -45.21 -6.99 -26.53
N ILE A 22 -46.53 -7.09 -26.72
CA ILE A 22 -47.48 -6.02 -26.35
C ILE A 22 -47.50 -5.82 -24.83
N LEU A 23 -47.50 -6.90 -24.04
CA LEU A 23 -47.43 -6.82 -22.58
C LEU A 23 -46.15 -6.15 -22.08
N VAL A 24 -45.00 -6.48 -22.67
CA VAL A 24 -43.73 -5.82 -22.34
C VAL A 24 -43.77 -4.34 -22.72
N ALA A 25 -44.32 -3.98 -23.88
CA ALA A 25 -44.46 -2.57 -24.29
C ALA A 25 -45.42 -1.78 -23.38
N ILE A 26 -46.50 -2.40 -22.91
CA ILE A 26 -47.43 -1.80 -21.95
C ILE A 26 -46.74 -1.64 -20.58
N LEU A 27 -46.00 -2.65 -20.11
CA LEU A 27 -45.30 -2.57 -18.83
C LEU A 27 -44.18 -1.52 -18.84
N THR A 28 -43.42 -1.40 -19.94
CA THR A 28 -42.42 -0.34 -20.08
C THR A 28 -43.07 1.03 -20.25
N GLY A 29 -44.15 1.14 -21.02
CA GLY A 29 -44.93 2.37 -21.15
C GLY A 29 -45.55 2.83 -19.84
N MET A 30 -46.10 1.91 -19.03
CA MET A 30 -46.60 2.19 -17.68
C MET A 30 -45.47 2.59 -16.73
N SER A 31 -44.28 1.98 -16.84
CA SER A 31 -43.11 2.41 -16.05
C SER A 31 -42.72 3.86 -16.35
N ILE A 32 -42.86 4.31 -17.60
CA ILE A 32 -42.60 5.70 -18.01
C ILE A 32 -43.73 6.62 -17.52
N TYR A 33 -44.98 6.17 -17.53
CA TYR A 33 -46.14 6.94 -17.05
C TYR A 33 -46.15 7.09 -15.51
N PHE A 34 -45.63 6.12 -14.76
CA PHE A 34 -45.41 6.23 -13.31
C PHE A 34 -44.10 6.96 -12.95
N TYR A 35 -43.24 7.19 -13.94
CA TYR A 35 -42.12 8.14 -13.87
C TYR A 35 -42.54 9.57 -14.26
N ASP A 36 -43.82 9.92 -14.06
CA ASP A 36 -44.19 11.31 -13.89
C ASP A 36 -43.55 11.79 -12.58
N VAL A 37 -42.36 12.36 -12.74
CA VAL A 37 -41.72 13.20 -11.75
C VAL A 37 -42.71 14.32 -11.49
N SER A 38 -43.59 14.10 -10.50
CA SER A 38 -44.29 15.16 -9.80
C SER A 38 -43.22 16.21 -9.51
N SER A 39 -43.20 17.27 -10.33
CA SER A 39 -42.45 18.47 -10.09
C SER A 39 -43.03 19.06 -8.82
N LYS A 40 -42.58 18.55 -7.67
CA LYS A 40 -42.51 19.39 -6.48
C LYS A 40 -41.77 20.61 -6.96
N ASP A 41 -42.42 21.76 -6.88
CA ASP A 41 -41.81 23.04 -7.21
C ASP A 41 -40.41 23.07 -6.58
N VAL A 42 -39.39 22.85 -7.41
CA VAL A 42 -38.02 23.07 -7.00
C VAL A 42 -37.90 24.57 -7.07
N GLU A 43 -38.16 25.24 -5.95
CA GLU A 43 -37.68 26.60 -5.76
C GLU A 43 -36.15 26.54 -5.90
N ILE A 44 -35.66 26.88 -7.10
CA ILE A 44 -34.26 27.24 -7.28
C ILE A 44 -34.13 28.60 -6.60
N ALA A 45 -33.85 28.58 -5.30
CA ALA A 45 -33.32 29.75 -4.65
C ALA A 45 -31.97 30.04 -5.29
N ASP A 46 -31.83 31.17 -5.98
CA ASP A 46 -30.55 31.78 -6.38
C ASP A 46 -29.74 32.25 -5.16
N GLY A 47 -29.74 31.47 -4.08
CA GLY A 47 -28.80 31.58 -3.00
C GLY A 47 -27.53 30.86 -3.43
N ILE A 48 -26.40 31.56 -3.43
CA ILE A 48 -25.10 30.91 -3.35
C ILE A 48 -25.15 30.05 -2.08
N ILE A 49 -25.42 28.75 -2.20
CA ILE A 49 -25.28 27.83 -1.07
C ILE A 49 -23.80 27.90 -0.72
N PRO A 50 -23.41 28.44 0.45
CA PRO A 50 -22.01 28.53 0.79
C PRO A 50 -21.49 27.10 0.87
N ARG A 51 -20.68 26.70 -0.11
CA ARG A 51 -20.04 25.38 -0.10
C ARG A 51 -19.18 25.37 1.15
N LYS A 52 -19.53 24.53 2.13
CA LYS A 52 -18.73 24.36 3.34
C LYS A 52 -17.28 24.14 2.91
N GLU A 53 -16.39 25.04 3.30
CA GLU A 53 -14.98 24.94 2.97
C GLU A 53 -14.35 23.92 3.92
N TYR A 54 -14.10 22.72 3.40
CA TYR A 54 -13.41 21.69 4.15
C TYR A 54 -11.93 22.01 4.19
N GLN A 55 -11.41 22.05 5.40
CA GLN A 55 -9.99 22.28 5.67
C GLN A 55 -9.35 21.04 6.27
N ALA A 56 -8.11 20.79 5.89
CA ALA A 56 -7.30 19.70 6.41
C ALA A 56 -5.93 20.21 6.84
N ILE A 57 -5.38 19.66 7.92
CA ILE A 57 -3.98 19.89 8.28
C ILE A 57 -3.17 18.61 8.23
N TYR A 58 -1.90 18.77 7.90
CA TYR A 58 -0.91 17.70 7.87
C TYR A 58 0.27 18.11 8.75
N LEU A 59 0.52 17.34 9.81
CA LEU A 59 1.52 17.61 10.83
C LEU A 59 2.83 16.86 10.51
N LEU A 60 3.94 17.58 10.47
CA LEU A 60 5.28 17.03 10.23
C LEU A 60 6.19 17.26 11.45
N PRO A 61 6.84 16.20 11.96
CA PRO A 61 7.81 16.35 13.03
C PRO A 61 9.08 17.05 12.53
N LYS A 62 9.84 17.64 13.45
CA LYS A 62 11.18 18.21 13.19
C LYS A 62 12.15 17.18 12.60
N GLU A 63 12.16 15.98 13.15
CA GLU A 63 12.96 14.87 12.63
C GLU A 63 12.18 14.10 11.56
N LYS A 64 12.50 14.38 10.31
CA LYS A 64 11.84 13.80 9.14
C LYS A 64 12.53 12.55 8.63
N HIS A 65 11.73 11.65 8.10
CA HIS A 65 12.18 10.56 7.24
C HIS A 65 12.16 11.02 5.78
N ALA A 66 12.98 10.40 4.93
CA ALA A 66 13.05 10.79 3.52
C ALA A 66 11.70 10.62 2.79
N ASP A 67 10.86 9.67 3.24
CA ASP A 67 9.54 9.40 2.69
C ASP A 67 8.44 10.41 3.09
N ASP A 68 8.66 11.19 4.15
CA ASP A 68 7.70 12.16 4.66
C ASP A 68 7.31 13.21 3.62
N LYS A 69 8.28 13.67 2.83
CA LYS A 69 8.06 14.64 1.73
C LYS A 69 7.12 14.06 0.67
N TYR A 70 7.36 12.82 0.26
CA TYR A 70 6.54 12.17 -0.78
C TYR A 70 5.13 11.89 -0.29
N ARG A 71 4.99 11.47 0.97
CA ARG A 71 3.67 11.26 1.58
C ARG A 71 2.89 12.55 1.76
N LEU A 72 3.55 13.66 2.13
CA LEU A 72 2.92 14.99 2.14
C LEU A 72 2.43 15.35 0.73
N ASN A 73 3.26 15.15 -0.29
CA ASN A 73 2.86 15.44 -1.66
C ASN A 73 1.64 14.63 -2.10
N ASP A 74 1.59 13.32 -1.80
CA ASP A 74 0.42 12.47 -2.06
C ASP A 74 -0.85 13.01 -1.40
N PHE A 75 -0.74 13.44 -0.15
CA PHE A 75 -1.83 14.04 0.60
C PHE A 75 -2.32 15.34 -0.05
N LEU A 76 -1.41 16.25 -0.40
CA LEU A 76 -1.75 17.52 -1.04
C LEU A 76 -2.42 17.30 -2.41
N VAL A 77 -1.91 16.35 -3.21
CA VAL A 77 -2.54 15.95 -4.48
C VAL A 77 -3.95 15.40 -4.24
N ALA A 78 -4.13 14.54 -3.23
CA ALA A 78 -5.44 13.98 -2.89
C ALA A 78 -6.43 15.07 -2.44
N ALA A 79 -6.00 16.00 -1.57
CA ALA A 79 -6.83 17.10 -1.08
C ALA A 79 -7.23 18.07 -2.20
N SER A 80 -6.28 18.45 -3.06
CA SER A 80 -6.54 19.34 -4.20
C SER A 80 -7.58 18.78 -5.16
N ARG A 81 -7.52 17.47 -5.47
CA ARG A 81 -8.45 16.80 -6.40
C ARG A 81 -9.92 16.87 -5.99
N ILE A 82 -10.19 16.97 -4.70
CA ILE A 82 -11.56 17.01 -4.14
C ILE A 82 -11.93 18.38 -3.58
N GLY A 83 -11.07 19.39 -3.77
CA GLY A 83 -11.33 20.78 -3.37
C GLY A 83 -11.24 21.04 -1.86
N ILE A 84 -10.43 20.26 -1.13
CA ILE A 84 -10.14 20.52 0.29
C ILE A 84 -8.93 21.44 0.39
N ARG A 85 -9.06 22.51 1.18
CA ARG A 85 -7.93 23.39 1.47
C ARG A 85 -7.02 22.72 2.51
N ALA A 86 -5.82 22.35 2.10
CA ALA A 86 -4.86 21.64 2.93
C ALA A 86 -3.72 22.55 3.39
N TYR A 87 -3.33 22.43 4.66
CA TYR A 87 -2.19 23.13 5.24
C TYR A 87 -1.19 22.12 5.78
N ALA A 88 0.10 22.35 5.54
CA ALA A 88 1.17 21.59 6.19
C ALA A 88 1.73 22.42 7.35
N VAL A 89 1.78 21.82 8.54
CA VAL A 89 2.48 22.37 9.70
C VAL A 89 3.74 21.57 9.90
N ASP A 90 4.88 22.23 9.82
CA ASP A 90 6.19 21.60 9.77
C ASP A 90 7.02 21.92 11.01
N ASN A 91 8.09 21.15 11.22
CA ASN A 91 9.08 21.36 12.27
C ASN A 91 8.54 21.26 13.70
N ILE A 92 7.55 20.39 13.93
CA ILE A 92 6.96 20.17 15.26
C ILE A 92 7.94 19.37 16.11
N SER A 93 8.41 19.96 17.21
CA SER A 93 9.49 19.42 18.03
C SER A 93 9.00 18.63 19.24
N ASN A 94 7.81 18.95 19.76
CA ASN A 94 7.29 18.37 20.99
C ASN A 94 5.75 18.32 21.00
N ASN A 95 5.20 17.74 22.07
CA ASN A 95 3.76 17.55 22.25
C ASN A 95 3.00 18.90 22.42
N GLU A 96 3.59 19.88 23.08
CA GLU A 96 2.97 21.18 23.33
C GLU A 96 2.79 21.99 22.02
N GLU A 97 3.85 22.10 21.21
CA GLU A 97 3.81 22.73 19.88
C GLU A 97 2.78 22.05 18.96
N CYS A 98 2.69 20.72 19.04
CA CYS A 98 1.71 19.95 18.29
C CYS A 98 0.27 20.29 18.70
N LEU A 99 -0.01 20.34 20.01
CA LEU A 99 -1.34 20.67 20.53
C LEU A 99 -1.72 22.12 20.24
N GLU A 100 -0.78 23.06 20.36
CA GLU A 100 -1.00 24.47 20.00
C GLU A 100 -1.34 24.62 18.51
N SER A 101 -0.62 23.91 17.65
CA SER A 101 -0.92 23.85 16.21
C SER A 101 -2.32 23.30 15.98
N ILE A 102 -2.68 22.17 16.60
CA ILE A 102 -4.03 21.60 16.46
C ILE A 102 -5.09 22.60 16.93
N ARG A 103 -4.93 23.21 18.10
CA ARG A 103 -5.87 24.20 18.66
C ARG A 103 -6.12 25.34 17.67
N THR A 104 -5.04 25.92 17.14
CA THR A 104 -5.10 27.03 16.17
C THR A 104 -5.96 26.69 14.94
N TYR A 105 -5.90 25.45 14.45
CA TYR A 105 -6.68 25.03 13.28
C TYR A 105 -8.07 24.50 13.62
N VAL A 106 -8.28 23.96 14.82
CA VAL A 106 -9.62 23.64 15.34
C VAL A 106 -10.45 24.93 15.48
N GLU A 107 -9.86 26.01 15.98
CA GLU A 107 -10.49 27.34 16.03
C GLU A 107 -10.82 27.92 14.63
N ARG A 108 -10.22 27.35 13.57
CA ARG A 108 -10.46 27.71 12.16
C ARG A 108 -11.35 26.68 11.43
N ASP A 109 -12.09 25.87 12.18
CA ASP A 109 -13.03 24.86 11.66
C ASP A 109 -12.37 23.78 10.77
N VAL A 110 -11.14 23.34 11.12
CA VAL A 110 -10.52 22.20 10.44
C VAL A 110 -11.38 20.93 10.58
N SER A 111 -11.57 20.23 9.47
CA SER A 111 -12.39 19.01 9.42
C SER A 111 -11.58 17.75 9.67
N ILE A 112 -10.28 17.77 9.34
CA ILE A 112 -9.40 16.60 9.48
C ILE A 112 -7.96 16.99 9.79
N ILE A 113 -7.36 16.23 10.72
CA ILE A 113 -5.97 16.38 11.18
C ILE A 113 -5.23 15.09 10.82
N VAL A 114 -4.18 15.20 10.00
CA VAL A 114 -3.34 14.09 9.56
C VAL A 114 -1.97 14.20 10.23
N SER A 115 -1.59 13.17 10.98
CA SER A 115 -0.30 13.07 11.68
C SER A 115 0.35 11.73 11.39
N PRO A 116 1.12 11.63 10.31
CA PRO A 116 1.56 10.35 9.80
C PRO A 116 2.89 9.90 10.46
N SER A 117 3.23 10.46 11.63
CA SER A 117 4.44 10.13 12.40
C SER A 117 4.10 9.59 13.78
N ARG A 118 4.73 8.47 14.16
CA ARG A 118 4.55 7.88 15.49
C ARG A 118 5.00 8.82 16.62
N LYS A 119 5.94 9.74 16.34
CA LYS A 119 6.46 10.71 17.32
C LYS A 119 5.39 11.69 17.82
N LEU A 120 4.35 11.91 17.02
CA LEU A 120 3.26 12.83 17.34
C LEU A 120 2.03 12.09 17.91
N ASN A 121 2.09 10.77 18.12
CA ASN A 121 0.93 10.00 18.58
C ASN A 121 0.45 10.36 19.99
N GLU A 122 1.34 10.81 20.87
CA GLU A 122 0.96 11.32 22.18
C GLU A 122 0.08 12.58 22.07
N CYS A 123 0.47 13.50 21.18
CA CYS A 123 -0.32 14.68 20.85
C CYS A 123 -1.68 14.31 20.27
N ILE A 124 -1.71 13.35 19.33
CA ILE A 124 -2.98 12.91 18.74
C ILE A 124 -3.91 12.27 19.77
N ASN A 125 -3.40 11.45 20.68
CA ASN A 125 -4.20 10.91 21.78
C ASN A 125 -4.83 12.02 22.63
N SER A 126 -4.07 13.05 22.97
CA SER A 126 -4.54 14.20 23.75
C SER A 126 -5.58 15.02 22.98
N ALA A 127 -5.32 15.33 21.71
CA ALA A 127 -6.22 16.09 20.86
C ALA A 127 -7.54 15.36 20.57
N VAL A 128 -7.50 14.04 20.34
CA VAL A 128 -8.71 13.21 20.19
C VAL A 128 -9.56 13.26 21.46
N LYS A 129 -8.94 13.20 22.63
CA LYS A 129 -9.65 13.29 23.92
C LYS A 129 -10.28 14.67 24.14
N GLU A 130 -9.58 15.74 23.78
CA GLU A 130 -10.02 17.12 23.98
C GLU A 130 -11.14 17.52 22.99
N TYR A 131 -10.97 17.20 21.71
CA TYR A 131 -11.83 17.70 20.63
C TYR A 131 -12.79 16.65 20.05
N GLY A 132 -12.53 15.36 20.23
CA GLY A 132 -13.29 14.30 19.56
C GLY A 132 -14.79 14.26 19.91
N ASN A 133 -15.16 14.70 21.11
CA ASN A 133 -16.55 14.74 21.57
C ASN A 133 -17.23 16.10 21.37
N THR A 134 -16.44 17.17 21.18
CA THR A 134 -16.93 18.56 21.24
C THR A 134 -16.88 19.24 19.88
N GLN A 135 -16.07 18.74 18.94
CA GLN A 135 -15.83 19.34 17.64
C GLN A 135 -16.08 18.34 16.51
N LYS A 136 -16.46 18.84 15.33
CA LYS A 136 -16.60 18.01 14.12
C LYS A 136 -15.23 17.88 13.41
N VAL A 137 -14.28 17.29 14.12
CA VAL A 137 -12.91 17.04 13.63
C VAL A 137 -12.58 15.55 13.67
N TYR A 138 -11.90 15.08 12.64
CA TYR A 138 -11.42 13.70 12.53
C TYR A 138 -9.89 13.66 12.52
N PHE A 139 -9.34 12.53 12.92
CA PHE A 139 -7.90 12.33 13.07
C PHE A 139 -7.43 11.14 12.24
N VAL A 140 -6.25 11.26 11.65
CA VAL A 140 -5.59 10.21 10.89
C VAL A 140 -4.15 10.12 11.38
N SER A 141 -3.73 8.98 11.91
CA SER A 141 -2.38 8.84 12.47
C SER A 141 -1.64 7.59 11.99
N ALA A 142 -0.31 7.64 11.97
CA ALA A 142 0.47 6.43 11.76
C ALA A 142 0.30 5.48 12.95
N TYR A 143 -0.02 4.22 12.65
CA TYR A 143 -0.26 3.20 13.68
C TYR A 143 0.95 3.03 14.59
N ASP A 144 0.65 2.98 15.89
CA ASP A 144 1.55 2.63 16.97
C ASP A 144 0.72 1.97 18.08
N LYS A 145 1.34 1.06 18.84
CA LYS A 145 0.67 0.35 19.93
C LYS A 145 0.17 1.28 21.06
N ASN A 146 0.72 2.49 21.17
CA ASN A 146 0.33 3.47 22.19
C ASN A 146 -0.82 4.40 21.74
N LEU A 147 -1.28 4.31 20.49
CA LEU A 147 -2.48 5.04 20.05
C LEU A 147 -3.73 4.43 20.68
N LYS A 148 -4.58 5.28 21.25
CA LYS A 148 -5.84 4.86 21.86
C LYS A 148 -6.93 4.82 20.78
N PRO A 149 -7.68 3.71 20.65
CA PRO A 149 -8.82 3.64 19.73
C PRO A 149 -9.84 4.75 20.01
N SER A 150 -10.45 5.27 18.95
CA SER A 150 -11.51 6.28 19.01
C SER A 150 -12.38 6.21 17.75
N ASP A 151 -13.64 6.58 17.86
CA ASP A 151 -14.59 6.76 16.75
C ASP A 151 -14.25 7.95 15.83
N LYS A 152 -13.28 8.80 16.22
CA LYS A 152 -12.75 9.92 15.44
C LYS A 152 -11.38 9.65 14.83
N LEU A 153 -10.81 8.46 15.06
CA LEU A 153 -9.42 8.17 14.70
C LEU A 153 -9.35 7.04 13.66
N ILE A 154 -8.70 7.34 12.54
CA ILE A 154 -8.11 6.35 11.64
C ILE A 154 -6.65 6.19 12.02
N THR A 155 -6.19 4.95 12.14
CA THR A 155 -4.75 4.66 12.15
C THR A 155 -4.38 3.88 10.89
N PHE A 156 -3.13 4.02 10.42
CA PHE A 156 -2.68 3.28 9.25
C PHE A 156 -1.24 2.76 9.38
N LYS A 157 -0.96 1.58 8.79
CA LYS A 157 0.39 0.99 8.67
C LYS A 157 0.59 0.45 7.25
N VAL A 158 1.75 0.69 6.66
CA VAL A 158 2.11 0.11 5.34
C VAL A 158 2.79 -1.24 5.50
N HIS A 159 2.39 -2.21 4.67
CA HIS A 159 2.99 -3.54 4.60
C HIS A 159 3.68 -3.75 3.25
N LEU A 160 5.01 -3.84 3.29
CA LEU A 160 5.83 -4.02 2.09
C LEU A 160 6.18 -5.49 1.81
N TYR A 161 5.97 -6.40 2.76
CA TYR A 161 6.45 -7.77 2.64
C TYR A 161 5.89 -8.49 1.40
N GLN A 162 4.66 -8.16 0.97
CA GLN A 162 4.06 -8.73 -0.25
C GLN A 162 4.85 -8.38 -1.51
N VAL A 163 5.26 -7.11 -1.65
CA VAL A 163 6.06 -6.68 -2.80
C VAL A 163 7.51 -7.10 -2.70
N TYR A 164 8.06 -7.26 -1.48
CA TYR A 164 9.37 -7.88 -1.31
C TYR A 164 9.37 -9.37 -1.65
N TYR A 165 8.29 -10.10 -1.36
CA TYR A 165 8.11 -11.47 -1.85
C TYR A 165 8.10 -11.53 -3.38
N LEU A 166 7.33 -10.68 -4.04
CA LEU A 166 7.34 -10.55 -5.51
C LEU A 166 8.74 -10.18 -6.02
N GLY A 167 9.44 -9.29 -5.32
CA GLY A 167 10.82 -8.93 -5.60
C GLY A 167 11.77 -10.13 -5.51
N GLY A 168 11.63 -10.98 -4.49
CA GLY A 168 12.41 -12.20 -4.36
C GLY A 168 12.17 -13.18 -5.50
N VAL A 169 10.92 -13.33 -5.92
CA VAL A 169 10.55 -14.14 -7.10
C VAL A 169 11.20 -13.59 -8.37
N ILE A 170 11.16 -12.28 -8.59
CA ILE A 170 11.81 -11.62 -9.72
C ILE A 170 13.32 -11.87 -9.68
N ALA A 171 13.96 -11.59 -8.54
CA ALA A 171 15.40 -11.74 -8.36
C ALA A 171 15.85 -13.18 -8.66
N ALA A 172 15.14 -14.17 -8.14
CA ALA A 172 15.47 -15.58 -8.39
C ALA A 172 15.35 -16.00 -9.86
N ASN A 173 14.38 -15.45 -10.60
CA ASN A 173 14.20 -15.75 -12.02
C ASN A 173 15.17 -14.97 -12.93
N VAL A 174 15.61 -13.79 -12.50
CA VAL A 174 16.65 -13.01 -13.21
C VAL A 174 18.04 -13.58 -12.94
N ASN A 175 18.29 -14.14 -11.75
CA ASN A 175 19.58 -14.73 -11.43
C ASN A 175 19.84 -16.01 -12.23
N THR A 176 20.67 -15.89 -13.26
CA THR A 176 21.14 -17.02 -14.07
C THR A 176 22.49 -17.55 -13.61
N ASP A 177 23.13 -16.90 -12.64
CA ASP A 177 24.41 -17.32 -12.10
C ASP A 177 24.28 -18.60 -11.27
N THR A 178 25.39 -19.32 -11.15
CA THR A 178 25.50 -20.50 -10.27
C THR A 178 25.54 -20.12 -8.80
N ASP A 179 25.95 -18.89 -8.47
CA ASP A 179 25.88 -18.35 -7.13
C ASP A 179 24.47 -17.82 -6.87
N GLU A 180 23.69 -18.56 -6.09
CA GLU A 180 22.32 -18.21 -5.72
C GLU A 180 22.26 -17.24 -4.53
N SER A 181 23.26 -16.35 -4.40
CA SER A 181 23.34 -15.35 -3.33
C SER A 181 22.81 -13.99 -3.76
N PHE A 182 22.08 -13.33 -2.85
CA PHE A 182 21.43 -12.03 -3.08
C PHE A 182 21.73 -11.09 -1.91
N PHE A 183 21.70 -9.77 -2.14
CA PHE A 183 21.77 -8.80 -1.05
C PHE A 183 20.40 -8.20 -0.73
N PHE A 184 20.12 -8.07 0.56
CA PHE A 184 19.02 -7.25 1.07
C PHE A 184 19.61 -6.19 2.00
N VAL A 185 19.48 -4.93 1.63
CA VAL A 185 20.09 -3.80 2.34
C VAL A 185 19.06 -3.09 3.23
N VAL A 186 19.41 -2.81 4.49
CA VAL A 186 18.53 -2.12 5.48
C VAL A 186 19.34 -1.14 6.35
N SER A 187 18.69 -0.16 6.99
CA SER A 187 19.31 0.66 8.04
C SER A 187 19.50 -0.07 9.36
N ASP A 188 18.50 -0.86 9.73
CA ASP A 188 18.31 -1.39 11.06
C ASP A 188 17.43 -2.65 11.01
N LEU A 189 17.62 -3.52 12.01
CA LEU A 189 16.84 -4.74 12.15
C LEU A 189 15.69 -4.50 13.12
N ASN A 190 14.58 -4.01 12.57
CA ASN A 190 13.31 -3.88 13.28
C ASN A 190 12.28 -4.89 12.74
N GLU A 191 11.12 -4.94 13.38
CA GLU A 191 10.00 -5.83 13.02
C GLU A 191 9.62 -5.77 11.53
N ASP A 192 9.64 -4.59 10.93
CA ASP A 192 9.29 -4.39 9.52
C ASP A 192 10.41 -4.95 8.61
N ALA A 193 11.68 -4.73 8.98
CA ALA A 193 12.84 -5.29 8.29
C ALA A 193 12.87 -6.82 8.31
N TYR A 194 12.65 -7.47 9.46
CA TYR A 194 12.59 -8.93 9.55
C TYR A 194 11.54 -9.51 8.61
N ARG A 195 10.34 -8.93 8.58
CA ARG A 195 9.28 -9.39 7.67
C ARG A 195 9.65 -9.21 6.20
N ASN A 196 10.19 -8.06 5.83
CA ASN A 196 10.52 -7.76 4.44
C ASN A 196 11.66 -8.65 3.93
N ILE A 197 12.71 -8.84 4.73
CA ILE A 197 13.82 -9.76 4.44
C ILE A 197 13.32 -11.20 4.33
N ASN A 198 12.48 -11.65 5.26
CA ASN A 198 11.95 -13.00 5.24
C ASN A 198 11.05 -13.25 4.03
N ALA A 199 10.17 -12.32 3.71
CA ALA A 199 9.30 -12.44 2.54
C ALA A 199 10.10 -12.47 1.23
N PHE A 200 11.12 -11.60 1.09
CA PHE A 200 12.03 -11.65 -0.05
C PHE A 200 12.75 -12.99 -0.15
N THR A 201 13.28 -13.51 0.96
CA THR A 201 13.95 -14.81 1.02
C THR A 201 13.03 -15.96 0.64
N ILE A 202 11.79 -15.97 1.12
CA ILE A 202 10.78 -16.98 0.72
C ILE A 202 10.50 -16.87 -0.79
N GLY A 203 10.40 -15.65 -1.32
CA GLY A 203 10.24 -15.40 -2.75
C GLY A 203 11.40 -15.95 -3.58
N VAL A 204 12.64 -15.71 -3.14
CA VAL A 204 13.85 -16.26 -3.77
C VAL A 204 13.83 -17.79 -3.76
N ARG A 205 13.58 -18.37 -2.59
CA ARG A 205 13.66 -19.83 -2.35
C ARG A 205 12.55 -20.62 -3.04
N LYS A 206 11.49 -19.95 -3.50
CA LYS A 206 10.46 -20.54 -4.36
C LYS A 206 11.02 -21.08 -5.68
N TYR A 207 12.03 -20.43 -6.24
CA TYR A 207 12.66 -20.83 -7.51
C TYR A 207 14.12 -21.24 -7.36
N LYS A 208 14.80 -20.80 -6.30
CA LYS A 208 16.21 -21.10 -5.99
C LYS A 208 16.28 -21.76 -4.61
N LYS A 209 16.04 -23.08 -4.54
CA LYS A 209 15.87 -23.80 -3.25
C LYS A 209 17.04 -23.61 -2.27
N ASN A 210 18.25 -23.41 -2.78
CA ASN A 210 19.45 -23.18 -1.98
C ASN A 210 19.85 -21.70 -1.91
N GLY A 211 18.98 -20.81 -2.42
CA GLY A 211 19.23 -19.38 -2.46
C GLY A 211 19.45 -18.81 -1.07
N VAL A 212 20.45 -17.93 -0.99
CA VAL A 212 20.89 -17.28 0.26
C VAL A 212 20.73 -15.77 0.12
N VAL A 213 20.05 -15.16 1.08
CA VAL A 213 19.92 -13.70 1.16
C VAL A 213 20.87 -13.20 2.24
N LYS A 214 21.87 -12.42 1.83
CA LYS A 214 22.80 -11.74 2.72
C LYS A 214 22.24 -10.38 3.11
N VAL A 215 22.03 -10.17 4.39
CA VAL A 215 21.53 -8.91 4.93
C VAL A 215 22.70 -7.98 5.19
N VAL A 216 22.67 -6.81 4.56
CA VAL A 216 23.68 -5.76 4.74
C VAL A 216 23.06 -4.61 5.52
N VAL A 217 23.58 -4.33 6.71
CA VAL A 217 23.05 -3.29 7.60
C VAL A 217 23.89 -2.02 7.49
N LEU A 218 23.32 -0.97 6.88
CA LEU A 218 23.94 0.34 6.71
C LEU A 218 23.70 1.22 7.94
N LYS A 219 24.65 1.19 8.88
CA LYS A 219 24.53 1.88 10.18
C LYS A 219 24.76 3.40 10.13
N SER A 220 25.21 3.94 9.00
CA SER A 220 25.57 5.35 8.85
C SER A 220 24.57 6.08 7.96
N LYS A 221 24.32 7.37 8.23
CA LYS A 221 23.60 8.28 7.30
C LYS A 221 24.52 8.94 6.28
N ASN A 222 25.83 8.69 6.35
CA ASN A 222 26.80 9.25 5.41
C ASN A 222 26.96 8.31 4.21
N GLU A 223 26.60 8.79 3.02
CA GLU A 223 26.60 8.02 1.76
C GLU A 223 27.98 7.40 1.46
N ASN A 224 29.10 8.09 1.73
CA ASN A 224 30.44 7.53 1.49
C ASN A 224 30.73 6.33 2.41
N ILE A 225 30.29 6.39 3.67
CA ILE A 225 30.43 5.28 4.61
C ILE A 225 29.53 4.11 4.17
N GLN A 226 28.29 4.40 3.77
CA GLN A 226 27.37 3.38 3.27
C GLN A 226 27.93 2.67 2.03
N TYR A 227 28.44 3.44 1.06
CA TYR A 227 29.07 2.89 -0.14
C TYR A 227 30.27 2.00 0.21
N ALA A 228 31.13 2.42 1.14
CA ALA A 228 32.25 1.60 1.60
C ALA A 228 31.79 0.28 2.27
N GLN A 229 30.68 0.31 3.01
CA GLN A 229 30.07 -0.90 3.59
C GLN A 229 29.54 -1.85 2.52
N LEU A 230 28.91 -1.33 1.45
CA LEU A 230 28.49 -2.14 0.30
C LEU A 230 29.68 -2.78 -0.43
N VAL A 231 30.79 -2.04 -0.59
CA VAL A 231 32.04 -2.58 -1.15
C VAL A 231 32.61 -3.71 -0.28
N ASP A 232 32.61 -3.57 1.05
CA ASP A 232 33.06 -4.62 1.97
C ASP A 232 32.19 -5.87 1.91
N ALA A 233 30.86 -5.71 1.89
CA ALA A 233 29.91 -6.80 1.75
C ALA A 233 30.13 -7.57 0.43
N LEU A 234 30.29 -6.83 -0.68
CA LEU A 234 30.58 -7.44 -1.99
C LEU A 234 31.92 -8.18 -2.00
N ARG A 235 32.96 -7.64 -1.33
CA ARG A 235 34.27 -8.30 -1.23
C ARG A 235 34.17 -9.64 -0.47
N LYS A 236 33.30 -9.73 0.54
CA LYS A 236 33.01 -10.98 1.27
C LYS A 236 32.16 -11.97 0.45
N ASN A 237 31.31 -11.45 -0.45
CA ASN A 237 30.37 -12.25 -1.25
C ASN A 237 30.52 -11.90 -2.75
N PRO A 238 31.66 -12.25 -3.38
CA PRO A 238 32.04 -11.73 -4.70
C PRO A 238 31.15 -12.20 -5.85
N GLY A 239 30.30 -13.21 -5.67
CA GLY A 239 29.36 -13.68 -6.69
C GLY A 239 27.97 -13.04 -6.64
N VAL A 240 27.68 -12.19 -5.66
CA VAL A 240 26.39 -11.49 -5.61
C VAL A 240 26.31 -10.41 -6.70
N ARG A 241 25.26 -10.48 -7.53
CA ARG A 241 24.98 -9.52 -8.63
C ARG A 241 23.59 -8.89 -8.57
N LEU A 242 22.77 -9.31 -7.61
CA LEU A 242 21.39 -8.89 -7.46
C LEU A 242 21.14 -8.42 -6.03
N MET A 243 20.54 -7.24 -5.91
CA MET A 243 20.23 -6.67 -4.60
C MET A 243 18.90 -5.94 -4.57
N THR A 244 18.34 -5.83 -3.37
CA THR A 244 17.20 -4.99 -3.06
C THR A 244 17.50 -4.20 -1.80
N ALA A 245 16.79 -3.09 -1.59
CA ALA A 245 16.88 -2.34 -0.36
C ALA A 245 15.49 -2.07 0.23
N ASP A 246 15.43 -2.06 1.56
CA ASP A 246 14.39 -1.35 2.32
C ASP A 246 15.01 -0.08 2.88
N TYR A 247 15.34 0.79 1.93
CA TYR A 247 16.10 1.99 2.17
C TYR A 247 15.64 3.06 1.19
N THR A 248 15.51 4.30 1.67
CA THR A 248 14.96 5.44 0.89
C THR A 248 16.04 6.29 0.21
N ASP A 249 17.31 6.00 0.48
CA ASP A 249 18.48 6.66 -0.09
C ASP A 249 18.87 6.01 -1.42
N VAL A 250 19.44 6.79 -2.33
CA VAL A 250 19.89 6.35 -3.65
C VAL A 250 21.23 5.61 -3.63
N THR A 251 21.90 5.48 -2.48
CA THR A 251 23.24 4.89 -2.39
C THR A 251 23.31 3.45 -2.94
N VAL A 252 22.31 2.61 -2.66
CA VAL A 252 22.26 1.23 -3.20
C VAL A 252 22.04 1.24 -4.71
N ASP A 253 21.22 2.17 -5.18
CA ASP A 253 20.89 2.34 -6.57
C ASP A 253 22.10 2.82 -7.40
N ASP A 254 22.83 3.81 -6.89
CA ASP A 254 24.09 4.29 -7.45
C ASP A 254 25.14 3.18 -7.45
N PHE A 255 25.21 2.38 -6.39
CA PHE A 255 26.13 1.23 -6.32
C PHE A 255 25.82 0.20 -7.41
N CYS A 256 24.55 -0.17 -7.58
CA CYS A 256 24.11 -1.08 -8.64
C CYS A 256 24.50 -0.59 -10.03
N GLU A 257 24.19 0.67 -10.37
CA GLU A 257 24.50 1.23 -11.69
C GLU A 257 26.01 1.27 -11.94
N GLN A 258 26.80 1.74 -10.97
CA GLN A 258 28.26 1.84 -11.09
C GLN A 258 28.96 0.47 -11.20
N LYS A 259 28.39 -0.57 -10.58
CA LYS A 259 28.91 -1.94 -10.64
C LYS A 259 28.30 -2.75 -11.80
N MET A 260 27.35 -2.19 -12.54
CA MET A 260 26.56 -2.89 -13.56
C MET A 260 25.85 -4.13 -12.98
N TYR A 261 25.33 -3.98 -11.76
CA TYR A 261 24.55 -4.99 -11.05
C TYR A 261 23.07 -4.65 -11.09
N TYR A 262 22.25 -5.65 -10.83
CA TYR A 262 20.82 -5.52 -10.91
C TYR A 262 20.21 -5.19 -9.54
N CYS A 263 19.28 -4.25 -9.54
CA CYS A 263 18.59 -3.76 -8.35
C CYS A 263 17.07 -3.89 -8.48
N ILE A 264 16.42 -4.31 -7.40
CA ILE A 264 15.00 -4.06 -7.16
C ILE A 264 14.91 -2.90 -6.19
N ARG A 265 14.31 -1.80 -6.65
CA ARG A 265 14.42 -0.51 -5.97
C ARG A 265 13.26 -0.28 -5.03
N TYR A 266 13.49 0.50 -3.99
CA TYR A 266 12.41 1.12 -3.21
C TYR A 266 12.35 2.61 -3.56
N ASP A 267 11.63 2.96 -4.63
CA ASP A 267 11.55 4.35 -5.07
C ASP A 267 10.41 4.62 -6.07
N ARG A 268 9.94 5.87 -6.11
CA ARG A 268 8.82 6.32 -6.94
C ARG A 268 9.22 7.02 -8.24
N ASP A 269 10.44 7.53 -8.40
CA ASP A 269 10.67 8.52 -9.48
C ASP A 269 12.06 8.49 -10.17
N PHE A 270 12.86 7.45 -9.99
CA PHE A 270 14.23 7.39 -10.55
C PHE A 270 14.48 6.23 -11.52
N ALA A 271 13.45 5.44 -11.87
CA ALA A 271 13.64 4.30 -12.78
C ALA A 271 14.24 4.70 -14.14
N SER A 272 14.00 5.93 -14.61
CA SER A 272 14.63 6.47 -15.83
C SER A 272 16.13 6.75 -15.67
N LYS A 273 16.58 7.25 -14.51
CA LYS A 273 17.99 7.52 -14.21
C LYS A 273 18.82 6.23 -14.16
N TYR A 274 18.21 5.14 -13.72
CA TYR A 274 18.88 3.87 -13.44
C TYR A 274 18.29 2.72 -14.26
N PHE A 275 17.88 3.01 -15.49
CA PHE A 275 17.18 2.07 -16.34
C PHE A 275 17.98 0.77 -16.58
N SER A 276 19.31 0.86 -16.64
CA SER A 276 20.21 -0.27 -16.89
C SER A 276 20.25 -1.26 -15.72
N SER A 277 20.29 -0.77 -14.49
CA SER A 277 20.37 -1.59 -13.28
C SER A 277 19.00 -1.95 -12.68
N ASN A 278 17.96 -1.15 -12.92
CA ASN A 278 16.64 -1.37 -12.34
C ASN A 278 15.90 -2.53 -13.02
N ILE A 279 15.60 -3.58 -12.26
CA ILE A 279 14.73 -4.68 -12.70
C ILE A 279 13.26 -4.32 -12.51
N ALA A 280 12.92 -3.80 -11.32
CA ALA A 280 11.58 -3.43 -10.91
C ALA A 280 11.67 -2.45 -9.73
N SER A 281 10.61 -1.66 -9.54
CA SER A 281 10.53 -0.66 -8.48
C SER A 281 9.35 -0.91 -7.56
N ILE A 282 9.61 -0.96 -6.27
CA ILE A 282 8.62 -0.97 -5.21
C ILE A 282 8.20 0.48 -4.95
N ILE A 283 6.89 0.72 -5.00
CA ILE A 283 6.27 2.02 -4.82
C ILE A 283 5.21 1.91 -3.73
N VAL A 284 5.27 2.84 -2.78
CA VAL A 284 4.14 3.18 -1.90
C VAL A 284 3.41 4.35 -2.53
N ASP A 285 2.08 4.38 -2.58
CA ASP A 285 1.27 5.48 -3.12
C ASP A 285 0.08 5.76 -2.21
N TYR A 286 0.18 6.82 -1.41
CA TYR A 286 -0.86 7.16 -0.44
C TYR A 286 -2.02 7.95 -1.05
N ARG A 287 -1.97 8.34 -2.33
CA ARG A 287 -2.99 9.19 -2.96
C ARG A 287 -4.37 8.54 -2.88
N GLY A 288 -4.46 7.24 -3.17
CA GLY A 288 -5.70 6.48 -3.10
C GLY A 288 -6.25 6.41 -1.66
N PHE A 289 -5.37 6.17 -0.68
CA PHE A 289 -5.75 6.14 0.73
C PHE A 289 -6.27 7.50 1.21
N PHE A 290 -5.50 8.57 1.02
CA PHE A 290 -5.92 9.92 1.44
C PHE A 290 -7.17 10.38 0.70
N SER A 291 -7.32 10.08 -0.59
CA SER A 291 -8.54 10.42 -1.34
C SER A 291 -9.79 9.78 -0.72
N ARG A 292 -9.71 8.50 -0.32
CA ARG A 292 -10.81 7.81 0.36
C ARG A 292 -11.13 8.42 1.72
N VAL A 293 -10.10 8.64 2.54
CA VAL A 293 -10.26 9.20 3.90
C VAL A 293 -10.90 10.59 3.83
N LEU A 294 -10.34 11.47 2.99
CA LEU A 294 -10.83 12.84 2.84
C LEU A 294 -12.24 12.89 2.24
N SER A 295 -12.54 12.06 1.24
CA SER A 295 -13.88 11.99 0.65
C SER A 295 -14.91 11.57 1.70
N ARG A 296 -14.58 10.56 2.53
CA ARG A 296 -15.44 10.10 3.63
C ARG A 296 -15.65 11.16 4.72
N THR A 297 -14.66 12.02 4.95
CA THR A 297 -14.84 13.20 5.82
C THR A 297 -15.84 14.19 5.23
N VAL A 298 -15.75 14.46 3.92
CA VAL A 298 -16.67 15.39 3.22
C VAL A 298 -18.10 14.85 3.22
N THR A 299 -18.29 13.57 2.92
CA THR A 299 -19.59 12.89 2.83
C THR A 299 -20.15 12.44 4.17
N ASN A 300 -19.49 12.78 5.29
CA ASN A 300 -19.91 12.40 6.64
C ASN A 300 -20.06 10.88 6.84
N SER A 301 -19.23 10.10 6.15
CA SER A 301 -19.16 8.63 6.20
C SER A 301 -17.77 8.17 6.66
N PHE A 302 -17.20 8.89 7.63
CA PHE A 302 -15.89 8.58 8.19
C PHE A 302 -15.92 7.23 8.91
N GLU A 303 -14.98 6.35 8.57
CA GLU A 303 -14.88 5.00 9.10
C GLU A 303 -13.63 4.88 9.99
N PRO A 304 -13.76 5.04 11.31
CA PRO A 304 -12.63 4.90 12.23
C PRO A 304 -12.11 3.46 12.26
N GLY A 305 -10.85 3.29 12.67
CA GLY A 305 -10.24 1.98 12.81
C GLY A 305 -8.80 1.92 12.33
N ASN A 306 -8.27 0.69 12.28
CA ASN A 306 -6.89 0.43 11.90
C ASN A 306 -6.84 -0.09 10.46
N TYR A 307 -6.14 0.63 9.59
CA TYR A 307 -6.03 0.33 8.17
C TYR A 307 -4.63 -0.21 7.86
N LEU A 308 -4.57 -1.48 7.45
CA LEU A 308 -3.38 -2.06 6.87
C LEU A 308 -3.35 -1.69 5.39
N LEU A 309 -2.29 -1.02 4.97
CA LEU A 309 -2.10 -0.52 3.62
C LEU A 309 -1.09 -1.42 2.90
N ASP A 310 -1.57 -2.17 1.92
CA ASP A 310 -0.83 -3.24 1.28
C ASP A 310 -1.11 -3.26 -0.23
N VAL A 311 -0.84 -4.38 -0.89
CA VAL A 311 -1.16 -4.57 -2.31
C VAL A 311 -2.68 -4.51 -2.54
N SER A 312 -3.48 -5.11 -1.66
CA SER A 312 -4.94 -5.15 -1.76
C SER A 312 -5.59 -3.76 -1.70
N THR A 313 -5.00 -2.82 -0.95
CA THR A 313 -5.49 -1.44 -0.88
C THR A 313 -5.02 -0.55 -2.03
N GLY A 314 -4.16 -1.10 -2.91
CA GLY A 314 -3.47 -0.38 -3.99
C GLY A 314 -2.41 0.62 -3.49
N THR A 315 -2.10 0.60 -2.19
CA THR A 315 -1.14 1.52 -1.59
C THR A 315 0.28 1.06 -1.86
N VAL A 316 0.52 -0.24 -1.95
CA VAL A 316 1.85 -0.79 -2.22
C VAL A 316 1.82 -1.51 -3.56
N ARG A 317 2.82 -1.24 -4.40
CA ARG A 317 2.91 -1.80 -5.75
C ARG A 317 4.35 -2.12 -6.11
N ILE A 318 4.52 -3.07 -7.01
CA ILE A 318 5.77 -3.26 -7.74
C ILE A 318 5.50 -2.92 -9.22
N THR A 319 6.37 -2.13 -9.82
CA THR A 319 6.18 -1.52 -11.15
C THR A 319 7.52 -1.35 -11.86
N ASN A 320 7.55 -0.62 -12.98
CA ASN A 320 8.76 -0.30 -13.75
C ASN A 320 9.56 -1.56 -14.09
N PHE A 321 8.85 -2.62 -14.47
CA PHE A 321 9.43 -3.89 -14.86
C PHE A 321 10.29 -3.71 -16.11
N ASN A 322 11.55 -4.09 -16.02
CA ASN A 322 12.44 -4.09 -17.17
C ASN A 322 12.23 -5.38 -17.98
N ALA A 323 11.38 -5.29 -19.01
CA ALA A 323 11.05 -6.42 -19.88
C ALA A 323 12.24 -6.98 -20.68
N GLY A 324 13.35 -6.24 -20.77
CA GLY A 324 14.60 -6.73 -21.37
C GLY A 324 15.41 -7.64 -20.44
N ILE A 325 15.20 -7.53 -19.13
CA ILE A 325 15.92 -8.31 -18.10
C ILE A 325 15.05 -9.45 -17.56
N ILE A 326 13.75 -9.19 -17.35
CA ILE A 326 12.84 -10.15 -16.72
C ILE A 326 12.37 -11.20 -17.75
N PRO A 327 12.51 -12.51 -17.46
CA PRO A 327 11.96 -13.55 -18.33
C PRO A 327 10.43 -13.43 -18.49
N PRO A 328 9.85 -13.60 -19.70
CA PRO A 328 8.41 -13.40 -19.93
C PRO A 328 7.48 -14.22 -19.04
N ASN A 329 7.85 -15.47 -18.72
CA ASN A 329 7.06 -16.35 -17.85
C ASN A 329 6.99 -15.84 -16.41
N THR A 330 7.98 -15.05 -15.97
CA THR A 330 8.00 -14.46 -14.64
C THR A 330 6.86 -13.47 -14.47
N LEU A 331 6.62 -12.60 -15.47
CA LEU A 331 5.54 -11.59 -15.40
C LEU A 331 4.16 -12.24 -15.24
N GLN A 332 3.87 -13.30 -16.00
CA GLN A 332 2.61 -14.04 -15.86
C GLN A 332 2.45 -14.67 -14.47
N SER A 333 3.54 -15.20 -13.91
CA SER A 333 3.53 -15.74 -12.54
C SER A 333 3.28 -14.64 -11.50
N LEU A 334 3.78 -13.42 -11.71
CA LEU A 334 3.56 -12.30 -10.80
C LEU A 334 2.10 -11.83 -10.85
N ASP A 335 1.46 -11.80 -12.02
CA ASP A 335 0.05 -11.41 -12.15
C ASP A 335 -0.88 -12.34 -11.35
N LEU A 336 -0.61 -13.65 -11.36
CA LEU A 336 -1.34 -14.62 -10.55
C LEU A 336 -1.13 -14.39 -9.05
N MET A 337 0.11 -14.18 -8.61
CA MET A 337 0.42 -13.88 -7.20
C MET A 337 -0.22 -12.57 -6.74
N PHE A 338 -0.17 -11.53 -7.58
CA PHE A 338 -0.81 -10.25 -7.33
C PHE A 338 -2.32 -10.42 -7.17
N SER A 339 -2.96 -11.19 -8.05
CA SER A 339 -4.39 -11.51 -7.96
C SER A 339 -4.75 -12.23 -6.66
N ASN A 340 -3.90 -13.14 -6.18
CA ASN A 340 -4.10 -13.81 -4.90
C ASN A 340 -3.97 -12.85 -3.71
N PHE A 341 -3.02 -11.91 -3.75
CA PHE A 341 -2.90 -10.87 -2.71
C PHE A 341 -4.11 -9.94 -2.70
N MET A 342 -4.62 -9.56 -3.88
CA MET A 342 -5.86 -8.79 -4.01
C MET A 342 -7.06 -9.54 -3.42
N GLY A 343 -7.15 -10.86 -3.66
CA GLY A 343 -8.17 -11.75 -3.12
C GLY A 343 -7.99 -12.12 -1.65
N ARG A 344 -6.89 -11.69 -1.00
CA ARG A 344 -6.49 -12.08 0.37
C ARG A 344 -6.41 -13.60 0.56
N SER A 345 -6.06 -14.33 -0.50
CA SER A 345 -6.05 -15.80 -0.53
C SER A 345 -4.65 -16.39 -0.39
N ASP A 346 -3.58 -15.60 -0.54
CA ASP A 346 -2.20 -16.06 -0.38
C ASP A 346 -1.62 -15.71 1.00
N ASN A 347 -0.91 -16.67 1.60
CA ASN A 347 -0.17 -16.49 2.85
C ASN A 347 1.31 -16.77 2.58
N ILE A 348 2.14 -15.72 2.48
CA ILE A 348 3.59 -15.84 2.25
C ILE A 348 4.26 -16.63 3.39
N PHE A 349 3.83 -16.36 4.62
CA PHE A 349 4.36 -17.00 5.82
C PHE A 349 3.52 -18.23 6.19
N SER A 350 3.64 -19.28 5.38
CA SER A 350 2.98 -20.56 5.60
C SER A 350 3.98 -21.63 6.01
N GLY A 351 3.60 -22.50 6.94
CA GLY A 351 4.43 -23.63 7.38
C GLY A 351 4.37 -24.85 6.45
N PRO A 352 5.38 -25.74 6.50
CA PRO A 352 6.46 -25.75 7.47
C PRO A 352 7.47 -24.65 7.19
N LEU A 353 7.74 -23.81 8.20
CA LEU A 353 8.65 -22.67 8.08
C LEU A 353 9.68 -22.74 9.19
N TYR A 354 10.94 -22.75 8.81
CA TYR A 354 12.09 -22.83 9.71
C TYR A 354 12.80 -21.48 9.77
N ASP A 355 13.41 -21.18 10.92
CA ASP A 355 14.33 -20.06 11.02
C ASP A 355 15.73 -20.42 10.46
N ASN A 356 16.61 -19.42 10.39
CA ASN A 356 17.99 -19.56 9.95
C ASN A 356 18.89 -20.36 10.92
N GLU A 357 18.37 -20.74 12.08
CA GLU A 357 19.00 -21.68 13.03
C GLU A 357 18.36 -23.08 12.92
N HIS A 358 17.58 -23.33 11.86
CA HIS A 358 16.86 -24.57 11.58
C HIS A 358 15.82 -24.97 12.65
N ARG A 359 15.34 -24.03 13.46
CA ARG A 359 14.23 -24.27 14.39
C ARG A 359 12.90 -24.08 13.67
N LEU A 360 11.97 -25.00 13.89
CA LEU A 360 10.62 -24.89 13.35
C LEU A 360 9.88 -23.71 14.00
N ARG A 361 9.35 -22.80 13.18
CA ARG A 361 8.59 -21.61 13.60
C ARG A 361 7.10 -21.72 13.29
N LEU A 362 6.75 -22.38 12.19
CA LEU A 362 5.36 -22.67 11.83
C LEU A 362 5.23 -24.12 11.39
N ASP A 363 4.30 -24.86 11.99
CA ASP A 363 3.95 -26.21 11.57
C ASP A 363 3.34 -26.25 10.17
N LYS A 364 3.40 -27.42 9.52
CA LYS A 364 2.75 -27.65 8.23
C LYS A 364 1.25 -27.33 8.32
N GLY A 365 0.78 -26.46 7.42
CA GLY A 365 -0.63 -26.02 7.38
C GLY A 365 -0.95 -24.82 8.27
N SER A 366 -0.02 -24.41 9.15
CA SER A 366 -0.13 -23.15 9.89
C SER A 366 0.24 -21.96 9.00
N VAL A 367 -0.43 -20.83 9.21
CA VAL A 367 -0.14 -19.57 8.50
C VAL A 367 -0.03 -18.43 9.51
N LEU A 368 0.95 -17.55 9.35
CA LEU A 368 0.91 -16.26 10.02
C LEU A 368 -0.07 -15.38 9.24
N GLN A 369 -1.31 -15.30 9.74
CA GLN A 369 -2.28 -14.36 9.21
C GLN A 369 -1.79 -12.93 9.46
N ASP A 370 -2.30 -11.98 8.67
CA ASP A 370 -2.16 -10.52 8.88
C ASP A 370 -2.87 -10.03 10.16
N SER A 371 -2.76 -10.77 11.26
CA SER A 371 -3.14 -10.27 12.57
C SER A 371 -2.00 -9.37 13.08
N PRO A 372 -2.31 -8.12 13.50
CA PRO A 372 -1.35 -7.20 14.08
C PRO A 372 -0.52 -7.76 15.25
N LYS A 373 -0.93 -8.86 15.88
CA LYS A 373 -0.24 -9.41 17.05
C LYS A 373 0.89 -10.37 16.69
N GLN A 374 0.76 -11.14 15.61
CA GLN A 374 1.72 -12.21 15.29
C GLN A 374 2.72 -11.79 14.22
N ILE A 375 2.25 -11.12 13.17
CA ILE A 375 3.14 -10.69 12.08
C ILE A 375 3.99 -9.50 12.55
N PHE A 376 3.47 -8.62 13.42
CA PHE A 376 4.23 -7.45 13.87
C PHE A 376 5.35 -7.79 14.83
N SER A 377 5.26 -8.85 15.63
CA SER A 377 6.34 -9.19 16.56
C SER A 377 7.44 -10.07 15.95
N MET A 378 7.62 -10.07 14.62
CA MET A 378 8.64 -10.90 13.97
C MET A 378 10.04 -10.36 14.27
N ASP A 379 10.86 -11.20 14.92
CA ASP A 379 12.20 -10.88 15.42
C ASP A 379 13.25 -11.93 15.05
N TRP A 380 12.92 -12.80 14.08
CA TRP A 380 13.75 -13.92 13.64
C TRP A 380 13.81 -13.97 12.12
N PHE A 381 14.86 -14.60 11.58
CA PHE A 381 15.02 -14.76 10.14
C PHE A 381 14.65 -16.16 9.67
N VAL A 382 14.04 -16.28 8.50
CA VAL A 382 13.76 -17.58 7.87
C VAL A 382 15.03 -18.26 7.40
N GLU A 383 14.96 -19.57 7.23
CA GLU A 383 16.03 -20.35 6.59
C GLU A 383 16.44 -19.72 5.23
N GLY A 384 17.75 -19.65 4.99
CA GLY A 384 18.34 -19.01 3.81
C GLY A 384 18.73 -17.55 4.02
N VAL A 385 18.46 -16.95 5.18
CA VAL A 385 18.99 -15.64 5.54
C VAL A 385 20.33 -15.77 6.27
N SER A 386 21.29 -14.92 5.89
CA SER A 386 22.58 -14.73 6.55
C SER A 386 22.80 -13.24 6.80
N VAL A 387 23.27 -12.84 7.99
CA VAL A 387 23.56 -11.43 8.29
C VAL A 387 25.07 -11.19 8.21
N GLU A 388 25.49 -10.13 7.51
CA GLU A 388 26.90 -9.79 7.25
C GLU A 388 27.46 -8.65 8.12
#